data_AF-A0A833ZSP2-F1
#
_entry.id   AF-A0A833ZSP2-F1
#
_cell.length_a   1.000
_cell.length_b   1.000
_cell.length_c   1.000
_cell.angle_alpha   90.00
_cell.angle_beta   90.00
_cell.angle_gamma   90.00
#
_symmetry.space_group_name_H-M   'P 1'
#
loop_
_entity.id
_entity.type
_entity.pdbx_description
1 polymer ?
#
loop_
_entity_poly.entity_id
_entity_poly.type
_entity_poly.pdbx_seq_one_letter_code
_entity_poly.pdbx_strand_id
1 'polypeptide(L)' 'MFHMLKNSLLKQPSEEDPDEGIKDLVEITLKKMDHDHDGKLSFSDYEQAVREETLLLEAFGPCLPDPKVNKYYFH' A
#
# COMPACT_ATOMS: atom_id res chain seq x y z
N MET A 1 2.24 -2.87 -9.37
CA MET A 1 1.68 -3.03 -8.02
C MET A 1 2.21 -4.27 -7.31
N PHE A 2 2.08 -5.47 -7.90
CA PHE A 2 2.59 -6.74 -7.36
C PHE A 2 3.98 -6.67 -6.70
N HIS A 3 4.98 -6.17 -7.43
CA HIS A 3 6.36 -6.06 -6.92
C HIS A 3 6.53 -5.15 -5.70
N MET A 4 5.65 -4.15 -5.52
CA MET A 4 5.69 -3.25 -4.37
C MET A 4 5.09 -3.90 -3.12
N LEU A 5 4.08 -4.76 -3.31
CA LEU A 5 3.35 -5.44 -2.24
C LEU A 5 3.94 -6.80 -1.86
N LYS A 6 4.86 -7.37 -2.67
CA LYS A 6 5.44 -8.72 -2.46
C LYS A 6 6.06 -8.94 -1.07
N ASN A 7 6.51 -7.88 -0.42
CA ASN A 7 7.15 -7.92 0.91
C ASN A 7 6.20 -7.49 2.04
N SER A 8 4.93 -7.16 1.75
CA SER A 8 3.97 -6.68 2.73
C SER A 8 3.42 -7.81 3.62
N LEU A 9 3.50 -9.07 3.18
CA LEU A 9 3.09 -10.24 3.95
C LEU A 9 4.29 -10.86 4.69
N LEU A 10 4.31 -10.72 6.02
CA LEU A 10 5.41 -11.20 6.88
C LEU A 10 5.47 -12.73 7.03
N LYS A 11 4.33 -13.42 6.91
CA LYS A 11 4.22 -14.88 6.92
C LYS A 11 3.10 -15.29 5.97
N GLN A 12 3.44 -16.16 5.03
CA GLN A 12 2.46 -16.78 4.15
C GLN A 12 2.19 -18.20 4.67
N PRO A 13 0.93 -18.67 4.69
CA PRO A 13 0.64 -20.05 5.01
C PRO A 13 1.37 -20.97 4.03
N SER A 14 2.01 -22.03 4.53
CA SER A 14 2.83 -22.93 3.72
C SER A 14 2.05 -23.76 2.70
N GLU A 15 0.72 -23.74 2.76
CA GLU A 15 -0.17 -24.51 1.89
C GLU A 15 -0.68 -23.71 0.67
N GLU A 16 -0.61 -22.37 0.71
CA GLU A 16 -1.08 -21.51 -0.39
C GLU A 16 0.10 -20.98 -1.20
N ASP A 17 -0.13 -20.77 -2.51
CA ASP A 17 0.85 -20.12 -3.37
C ASP A 17 1.09 -18.70 -2.84
N PRO A 18 2.36 -18.33 -2.54
CA PRO A 18 2.68 -17.03 -1.97
C PRO A 18 2.28 -15.84 -2.85
N ASP A 19 2.00 -16.07 -4.13
CA ASP A 19 1.56 -15.04 -5.05
C ASP A 19 0.06 -14.73 -4.92
N GLU A 20 -0.76 -15.65 -4.39
CA GLU A 20 -2.21 -15.43 -4.20
C GLU A 20 -2.48 -14.33 -3.16
N GLY A 21 -1.79 -14.36 -2.02
CA GLY A 21 -1.92 -13.29 -1.03
C GLY A 21 -1.49 -11.92 -1.57
N ILE A 22 -0.52 -11.88 -2.49
CA ILE A 22 -0.11 -10.64 -3.14
C ILE A 22 -1.13 -10.17 -4.19
N LYS A 23 -1.75 -11.10 -4.94
CA LYS A 23 -2.85 -10.78 -5.85
C LYS A 23 -4.04 -10.18 -5.10
N ASP A 24 -4.40 -10.77 -3.96
CA ASP A 24 -5.47 -10.24 -3.10
C ASP A 24 -5.15 -8.81 -2.61
N LEU A 25 -3.91 -8.55 -2.18
CA LEU A 25 -3.49 -7.20 -1.80
C LEU A 25 -3.54 -6.20 -2.96
N VAL A 26 -3.15 -6.63 -4.17
CA VAL A 26 -3.27 -5.81 -5.38
C VAL A 26 -4.74 -5.50 -5.67
N GLU A 27 -5.63 -6.49 -5.57
CA GLU A 27 -7.06 -6.31 -5.79
C GLU A 27 -7.70 -5.38 -4.75
N ILE A 28 -7.36 -5.54 -3.47
CA ILE A 28 -7.81 -4.65 -2.39
C ILE A 28 -7.34 -3.22 -2.65
N THR A 29 -6.09 -3.05 -3.06
CA THR A 29 -5.52 -1.73 -3.37
C THR A 29 -6.26 -1.07 -4.52
N LEU A 30 -6.50 -1.78 -5.62
CA LEU A 30 -7.27 -1.26 -6.75
C LEU A 30 -8.70 -0.92 -6.32
N LYS A 31 -9.39 -1.81 -5.59
CA LYS A 31 -10.73 -1.53 -5.05
C LYS A 31 -10.82 -0.27 -4.18
N LYS A 32 -9.72 0.13 -3.53
CA LYS A 32 -9.69 1.32 -2.68
C LYS A 32 -9.18 2.57 -3.36
N MET A 33 -8.32 2.43 -4.35
CA MET A 33 -7.60 3.58 -4.90
C MET A 33 -7.94 3.83 -6.36
N ASP A 34 -8.34 2.83 -7.15
CA ASP A 34 -8.69 2.96 -8.57
C ASP A 34 -10.13 3.48 -8.72
N HIS A 35 -10.29 4.81 -8.82
CA HIS A 35 -11.60 5.46 -8.88
C HIS A 35 -12.24 5.43 -10.27
N ASP A 36 -11.43 5.36 -11.34
CA ASP A 36 -11.91 5.28 -12.71
C ASP A 36 -12.06 3.84 -13.23
N HIS A 37 -11.60 2.86 -12.43
CA HIS A 37 -11.69 1.42 -12.69
C HIS A 37 -10.97 0.99 -13.97
N ASP A 38 -9.86 1.67 -14.32
CA ASP A 38 -9.03 1.35 -15.48
C ASP A 38 -7.96 0.27 -15.18
N GLY A 39 -7.91 -0.21 -13.93
CA GLY A 39 -6.96 -1.21 -13.44
C GLY A 39 -5.57 -0.65 -13.15
N LYS A 40 -5.42 0.68 -13.14
CA LYS A 40 -4.17 1.38 -12.80
C LYS A 40 -4.41 2.32 -11.63
N LEU A 41 -3.34 2.96 -11.21
CA LEU A 41 -3.38 3.96 -10.15
C LEU A 41 -2.74 5.24 -10.70
N SER A 42 -3.57 6.18 -11.14
CA SER A 42 -3.11 7.49 -11.56
C SER A 42 -2.73 8.35 -10.35
N PHE A 43 -2.12 9.51 -10.60
CA PHE A 43 -1.88 10.48 -9.52
C PHE A 43 -3.20 11.03 -8.95
N SER A 44 -4.22 11.25 -9.78
CA SER A 44 -5.51 11.76 -9.33
C SER A 44 -6.20 10.77 -8.40
N ASP A 45 -6.17 9.49 -8.79
CA ASP A 45 -6.68 8.38 -7.99
C ASP A 45 -5.98 8.30 -6.63
N TYR A 46 -4.64 8.32 -6.65
CA TYR A 46 -3.82 8.31 -5.45
C TYR A 46 -4.10 9.51 -4.54
N GLU A 47 -4.11 10.73 -5.09
CA GLU A 47 -4.36 11.94 -4.32
C GLU A 47 -5.73 11.92 -3.67
N GLN A 48 -6.77 11.52 -4.42
CA GLN A 48 -8.12 11.42 -3.88
C GLN A 48 -8.19 10.38 -2.75
N ALA A 49 -7.71 9.15 -3.00
CA ALA A 49 -7.74 8.08 -2.02
C ALA A 49 -6.99 8.44 -0.72
N VAL A 50 -5.83 9.09 -0.82
CA VAL A 50 -5.04 9.51 0.35
C VAL A 50 -5.71 10.65 1.13
N ARG A 51 -6.42 11.55 0.43
CA ARG A 51 -7.19 12.62 1.09
C ARG A 51 -8.41 12.07 1.83
N GLU A 52 -9.04 11.02 1.29
CA GLU A 52 -10.15 10.32 1.94
C GLU A 52 -9.68 9.45 3.11
N GLU A 53 -8.56 8.73 2.94
CA GLU A 53 -7.97 7.84 3.94
C GLU A 53 -6.44 8.03 4.02
N THR A 54 -5.98 8.83 5.00
CA THR A 54 -4.57 9.18 5.15
C THR A 54 -3.63 7.98 5.37
N LEU A 55 -4.15 6.84 5.84
CA LEU A 55 -3.36 5.61 6.00
C LEU A 55 -2.84 5.07 4.66
N LEU A 56 -3.51 5.39 3.55
CA LEU A 56 -3.11 4.92 2.23
C LEU A 56 -1.85 5.61 1.68
N LEU A 57 -1.37 6.66 2.35
CA LEU A 57 -0.15 7.38 1.96
C LEU A 57 1.06 6.44 1.86
N GLU A 58 1.15 5.49 2.80
CA GLU A 58 2.23 4.49 2.89
C GLU A 58 1.73 3.07 2.59
N ALA A 59 0.64 2.92 1.80
CA ALA A 59 0.03 1.62 1.47
C ALA A 59 1.00 0.64 0.78
N PHE A 60 1.99 1.15 0.05
CA PHE A 60 3.01 0.36 -0.64
C PHE A 60 4.28 0.14 0.17
N GLY A 61 4.27 0.53 1.45
CA GLY A 61 5.39 0.44 2.37
C GLY A 61 5.82 1.81 2.91
N PRO A 62 6.55 1.81 4.03
CA PRO A 62 7.00 3.03 4.68
C PRO A 62 8.00 3.77 3.79
N CYS A 63 7.75 5.06 3.59
CA CYS A 63 8.62 5.95 2.81
C CYS A 63 8.90 7.28 3.52
N LEU A 64 8.22 7.53 4.64
CA LEU A 64 8.44 8.68 5.50
C LEU A 64 9.19 8.29 6.79
N PRO A 65 9.86 9.25 7.46
CA PRO A 65 10.50 8.99 8.74
C PRO A 65 9.48 8.55 9.79
N ASP A 66 9.81 7.54 10.59
CA ASP A 66 8.98 7.14 11.72
C ASP A 66 8.74 8.35 12.64
N PRO A 67 7.47 8.70 12.95
CA PRO A 67 7.14 9.83 13.81
C PRO A 67 7.84 9.80 15.18
N LYS A 68 8.16 8.60 15.69
CA LYS A 68 8.90 8.42 16.95
C LYS A 68 10.38 8.80 16.81
N VAL A 69 10.98 8.56 15.64
CA VAL A 69 12.37 8.92 15.34
C VAL A 69 12.50 10.43 15.09
N ASN A 70 11.48 11.04 14.46
CA ASN A 70 11.48 12.46 14.13
C ASN A 70 11.56 13.37 15.39
N LYS A 71 11.09 12.91 16.55
CA LYS A 71 11.20 13.65 17.82
C LYS A 71 12.64 13.87 18.29
N TYR A 72 13.59 13.06 17.86
CA TYR A 72 14.98 13.14 18.31
C TYR A 72 15.84 14.10 17.49
N TYR A 73 15.39 14.53 16.30
CA TYR A 73 16.16 15.41 15.40
C TYR A 73 15.79 16.89 15.49
N PHE A 74 14.71 17.23 16.21
CA PHE A 74 14.23 18.61 16.39
C PHE A 74 14.44 19.16 17.82
N HIS A 75 15.39 18.59 18.59
CA HIS A 75 15.83 19.11 19.88
C HIS A 75 17.33 19.44 19.88
#